data_AF-A0A952KC49-F1
#
_entry.id   AF-A0A952KC49-F1
#
_cell.length_a   1.000
_cell.length_b   1.000
_cell.length_c   1.000
_cell.angle_alpha   90.00
_cell.angle_beta   90.00
_cell.angle_gamma   90.00
#
_symmetry.space_group_name_H-M   'P 1'
#
loop_
_entity.id
_entity.type
_entity.pdbx_description
1 polymer ?
#
loop_
_entity_poly.entity_id
_entity_poly.type
_entity_poly.pdbx_seq_one_letter_code
_entity_poly.pdbx_strand_id
1 'polypeptide(L)'
;SRLLTPGDAAQLRFLEAFGLLIANTDRHYGNISLLLKDDDWFLSPTYDMLPMLYAPINGEVVEQDFARRPLHPTAATLAEWAQAKDLAMVFWGAAAAQPLISNGFKAIAAQNLQVLQSF
;
A
#
# COMPACT_ATOMS: atom_id res chain seq x y z
N SER A 1 10.50 2.93 -28.84
CA SER A 1 10.94 2.88 -27.43
C SER A 1 9.90 2.08 -26.65
N ARG A 2 10.31 1.01 -25.97
CA ARG A 2 9.41 0.23 -25.10
C ARG A 2 9.67 0.70 -23.68
N LEU A 3 8.89 1.67 -23.22
CA LEU A 3 9.11 2.38 -21.95
C LEU A 3 8.77 1.54 -20.70
N LEU A 4 8.05 0.43 -20.85
CA LEU A 4 7.68 -0.48 -19.76
C LEU A 4 7.62 -1.94 -20.27
N THR A 5 8.24 -2.87 -19.55
CA THR A 5 8.03 -4.30 -19.79
C THR A 5 6.69 -4.76 -19.21
N PRO A 6 6.15 -5.91 -19.63
CA PRO A 6 4.97 -6.49 -18.99
C PRO A 6 5.16 -6.75 -17.49
N GLY A 7 6.39 -7.06 -17.07
CA GLY A 7 6.76 -7.26 -15.68
C GLY A 7 6.67 -5.96 -14.88
N ASP A 8 7.20 -4.86 -15.41
CA ASP A 8 7.10 -3.54 -14.77
C ASP A 8 5.63 -3.14 -14.61
N ALA A 9 4.83 -3.33 -15.66
CA ALA A 9 3.40 -3.02 -15.62
C ALA A 9 2.65 -3.87 -14.57
N ALA A 10 3.03 -5.14 -14.37
CA ALA A 10 2.47 -5.97 -13.31
C ALA A 10 2.89 -5.47 -11.92
N GLN A 11 4.16 -5.09 -11.76
CA GLN A 11 4.66 -4.54 -10.50
C GLN A 11 3.96 -3.22 -10.14
N LEU A 12 3.70 -2.34 -11.11
CA LEU A 12 2.92 -1.11 -10.91
C LEU A 12 1.51 -1.40 -10.38
N ARG A 13 0.81 -2.36 -10.99
CA ARG A 13 -0.56 -2.74 -10.61
C ARG A 13 -0.60 -3.38 -9.23
N PHE A 14 0.40 -4.19 -8.92
CA PHE A 14 0.59 -4.75 -7.59
C PHE A 14 0.79 -3.66 -6.52
N LEU A 15 1.69 -2.71 -6.78
CA LEU A 15 1.98 -1.63 -5.84
C LEU A 15 0.78 -0.70 -5.63
N GLU A 16 0.02 -0.42 -6.69
CA GLU A 16 -1.23 0.35 -6.60
C GLU A 16 -2.29 -0.37 -5.76
N ALA A 17 -2.47 -1.68 -5.97
CA ALA A 17 -3.37 -2.50 -5.17
C ALA A 17 -2.95 -2.55 -3.70
N PHE A 18 -1.66 -2.79 -3.45
CA PHE A 18 -1.10 -2.87 -2.11
C PHE A 18 -1.23 -1.54 -1.36
N GLY A 19 -0.85 -0.43 -1.99
CA GLY A 19 -0.96 0.91 -1.43
C GLY A 19 -2.38 1.23 -0.96
N LEU A 20 -3.39 0.88 -1.77
CA LEU A 20 -4.79 1.04 -1.40
C LEU A 20 -5.16 0.21 -0.16
N LEU A 21 -4.69 -1.04 -0.08
CA LEU A 21 -4.99 -1.98 1.01
C LEU A 21 -4.23 -1.69 2.32
N ILE A 22 -3.18 -0.86 2.26
CA ILE A 22 -2.52 -0.32 3.45
C ILE A 22 -2.93 1.11 3.78
N ALA A 23 -4.07 1.57 3.25
CA ALA A 23 -4.58 2.92 3.47
C ALA A 23 -3.65 4.05 3.01
N ASN A 24 -2.73 3.78 2.08
CA ASN A 24 -1.96 4.85 1.45
C ASN A 24 -2.91 5.75 0.64
N THR A 25 -3.08 7.00 1.09
CA THR A 25 -3.85 8.04 0.39
C THR A 25 -2.98 8.88 -0.53
N ASP A 26 -1.67 8.83 -0.35
CA ASP A 26 -0.68 9.56 -1.14
C ASP A 26 -0.10 8.67 -2.25
N ARG A 27 -0.99 8.11 -3.06
CA ARG A 27 -0.63 7.21 -4.18
C ARG A 27 -0.37 8.00 -5.45
N HIS A 28 0.35 9.11 -5.35
CA HIS A 28 0.76 9.89 -6.52
C HIS A 28 1.80 9.06 -7.28
N TYR A 29 1.71 9.03 -8.62
CA TYR A 29 2.67 8.33 -9.49
C TYR A 29 4.14 8.78 -9.28
N GLY A 30 4.40 9.85 -8.51
CA GLY A 30 5.74 10.25 -8.07
C GLY A 30 6.44 9.27 -7.13
N ASN A 31 5.69 8.45 -6.39
CA ASN A 31 6.25 7.41 -5.50
C ASN A 31 6.59 6.11 -6.25
N ILE A 32 6.33 6.07 -7.56
CA ILE A 32 6.76 5.01 -8.46
C ILE A 32 7.58 5.63 -9.60
N SER A 33 8.89 5.74 -9.39
CA SER A 33 9.80 6.31 -10.38
C SER A 33 10.40 5.22 -11.27
N LEU A 34 10.62 5.53 -12.54
CA LEU A 34 11.48 4.73 -13.42
C LEU A 34 12.89 5.31 -13.39
N LEU A 35 13.89 4.46 -13.14
CA LEU A 35 15.30 4.80 -13.25
C LEU A 35 15.81 4.37 -14.62
N LEU A 36 16.55 5.24 -15.29
CA LEU A 36 17.29 4.90 -16.50
C LEU A 36 18.67 4.38 -16.10
N LYS A 37 19.02 3.16 -16.49
CA LYS A 37 20.35 2.59 -16.31
C LYS A 37 20.78 1.92 -17.60
N ASP A 38 21.92 2.35 -18.14
CA ASP A 38 22.52 1.77 -19.35
C ASP A 38 21.53 1.67 -20.54
N ASP A 39 20.75 2.74 -20.76
CA ASP A 39 19.68 2.89 -21.78
C ASP A 39 18.42 2.02 -21.60
N ASP A 40 18.35 1.22 -20.52
CA ASP A 40 17.16 0.47 -20.12
C ASP A 40 16.43 1.14 -18.94
N TRP A 41 15.10 1.09 -18.97
CA TRP A 41 14.25 1.61 -17.90
C TRP A 41 13.93 0.51 -16.88
N PHE A 42 14.13 0.79 -15.60
CA PHE A 42 13.82 -0.12 -14.50
C PHE A 42 12.97 0.58 -13.44
N LEU A 43 12.11 -0.16 -12.75
CA LEU A 43 11.40 0.39 -11.59
C LEU A 43 12.40 0.75 -10.49
N SER A 44 12.27 1.93 -9.89
CA SER A 44 12.98 2.22 -8.65
C SER A 44 12.54 1.23 -7.55
N PRO A 45 13.40 0.94 -6.56
CA PRO A 45 12.90 0.39 -5.30
C PRO A 45 11.72 1.23 -4.81
N THR A 46 10.73 0.59 -4.20
CA THR A 46 9.53 1.30 -3.74
C THR A 46 9.90 2.17 -2.54
N TYR A 47 9.62 3.46 -2.60
CA TYR A 47 9.78 4.39 -1.49
C TYR A 47 8.42 4.99 -1.13
N ASP A 48 8.26 5.46 0.11
CA ASP A 48 7.04 6.13 0.59
C ASP A 48 5.72 5.33 0.48
N MET A 49 5.82 4.02 0.77
CA MET A 49 4.68 3.12 0.82
C MET A 49 4.13 3.02 2.25
N LEU A 50 3.53 4.13 2.71
CA LEU A 50 3.07 4.32 4.09
C LEU A 50 1.54 4.45 4.19
N PRO A 51 0.94 4.13 5.35
CA PRO A 51 -0.50 4.24 5.56
C PRO A 51 -0.93 5.69 5.81
N MET A 52 -0.78 6.53 4.79
CA MET A 52 -0.91 8.00 4.87
C MET A 52 -2.29 8.51 5.31
N LEU A 53 -3.33 7.67 5.29
CA LEU A 53 -4.61 7.97 5.94
C LEU A 53 -4.45 8.37 7.41
N TYR A 54 -3.44 7.81 8.09
CA TYR A 54 -3.17 8.04 9.50
C TYR A 54 -1.98 8.97 9.74
N ALA A 55 -1.56 9.73 8.71
CA ALA A 55 -0.54 10.75 8.88
C ALA A 55 -0.96 11.70 10.02
N PRO A 56 -0.10 11.95 11.02
CA PRO A 56 -0.47 12.73 12.18
C PRO A 56 -0.73 14.18 11.79
N ILE A 57 -1.82 14.76 12.28
CA ILE A 57 -2.13 16.18 12.15
C ILE A 57 -1.80 16.82 13.51
N ASN A 58 -0.90 17.80 13.53
CA ASN A 58 -0.38 18.40 14.77
C ASN A 58 0.21 17.37 15.76
N GLY A 59 0.77 16.26 15.27
CA GLY A 59 1.36 15.21 16.09
C GLY A 59 0.39 14.13 16.60
N GLU A 60 -0.90 14.25 16.29
CA GLU A 60 -1.93 13.29 16.71
C GLU A 60 -2.51 12.53 15.51
N VAL A 61 -2.75 11.23 15.71
CA VAL A 61 -3.46 10.39 14.73
C VAL A 61 -4.96 10.60 14.94
N VAL A 62 -5.63 11.11 13.93
CA VAL A 62 -7.08 11.29 13.93
C VAL A 62 -7.76 9.94 13.65
N GLU A 63 -8.92 9.71 14.27
CA GLU A 63 -9.74 8.52 14.02
C GLU A 63 -10.20 8.50 12.55
N GLN A 64 -9.99 7.37 11.86
CA GLN A 64 -10.32 7.20 10.46
C GLN A 64 -10.98 5.83 10.26
N ASP A 65 -12.04 5.80 9.45
CA ASP A 65 -12.76 4.56 9.12
C ASP A 65 -12.20 3.95 7.83
N PHE A 66 -11.29 2.98 7.99
CA PHE A 66 -10.71 2.25 6.87
C PHE A 66 -11.74 1.39 6.12
N ALA A 67 -12.72 0.84 6.83
CA ALA A 67 -13.73 -0.05 6.25
C ALA A 67 -14.70 0.67 5.31
N ARG A 68 -14.91 2.00 5.49
CA ARG A 68 -15.70 2.82 4.56
C ARG A 68 -15.02 3.10 3.23
N ARG A 69 -13.74 2.78 3.08
CA ARG A 69 -13.02 3.01 1.82
C ARG A 69 -13.43 1.98 0.77
N PRO A 70 -13.38 2.34 -0.53
CA PRO A 70 -13.64 1.40 -1.62
C PRO A 70 -12.46 0.42 -1.77
N LEU A 71 -12.44 -0.64 -0.94
CA LEU A 71 -11.41 -1.68 -0.94
C LEU A 71 -11.73 -2.78 -1.97
N HIS A 72 -11.74 -2.43 -3.25
CA HIS A 72 -11.98 -3.38 -4.34
C HIS A 72 -11.01 -3.17 -5.51
N PRO A 73 -10.70 -4.22 -6.28
CA PRO A 73 -9.84 -4.10 -7.43
C PRO A 73 -10.50 -3.29 -8.55
N THR A 74 -9.65 -2.66 -9.36
CA THR A 74 -10.02 -2.15 -10.69
C THR A 74 -9.74 -3.24 -11.72
N ALA A 75 -10.21 -3.05 -12.96
CA ALA A 75 -9.85 -3.95 -14.06
C ALA A 75 -8.33 -4.09 -14.26
N ALA A 76 -7.55 -3.05 -13.96
CA ALA A 76 -6.09 -3.10 -14.05
C ALA A 76 -5.48 -3.90 -12.89
N THR A 77 -5.95 -3.69 -11.67
CA THR A 77 -5.33 -4.30 -10.48
C THR A 77 -5.86 -5.69 -10.15
N LEU A 78 -6.92 -6.16 -10.82
CA LEU A 78 -7.60 -7.41 -10.53
C LEU A 78 -6.67 -8.63 -10.49
N ALA A 79 -5.75 -8.74 -11.46
CA ALA A 79 -4.83 -9.87 -11.55
C ALA A 79 -3.87 -9.95 -10.34
N GLU A 80 -3.51 -8.79 -9.79
CA GLU A 80 -2.49 -8.64 -8.75
C GLU A 80 -3.11 -8.54 -7.35
N TRP A 81 -4.45 -8.46 -7.27
CA TRP A 81 -5.20 -8.13 -6.07
C TRP A 81 -5.01 -9.13 -4.94
N ALA A 82 -5.07 -10.43 -5.25
CA ALA A 82 -4.94 -11.49 -4.25
C ALA A 82 -3.57 -11.42 -3.55
N GLN A 83 -2.49 -11.30 -4.34
CA GLN A 83 -1.14 -11.18 -3.82
C GLN A 83 -0.95 -9.89 -3.00
N ALA A 84 -1.53 -8.77 -3.45
CA ALA A 84 -1.45 -7.51 -2.74
C ALA A 84 -2.19 -7.56 -1.39
N LYS A 85 -3.34 -8.23 -1.34
CA LYS A 85 -4.12 -8.46 -0.11
C LYS A 85 -3.35 -9.32 0.88
N ASP A 86 -2.72 -10.40 0.44
CA ASP A 86 -1.89 -11.25 1.29
C ASP A 86 -0.76 -10.46 1.95
N LEU A 87 -0.04 -9.64 1.16
CA LEU A 87 1.02 -8.79 1.70
C LEU A 87 0.47 -7.71 2.64
N ALA A 88 -0.68 -7.11 2.33
CA ALA A 88 -1.31 -6.11 3.20
C ALA A 88 -1.73 -6.68 4.56
N MET A 89 -2.23 -7.93 4.59
CA MET A 89 -2.51 -8.63 5.85
C MET A 89 -1.23 -8.85 6.67
N VAL A 90 -0.14 -9.26 6.03
CA VAL A 90 1.17 -9.39 6.70
C VAL A 90 1.63 -8.04 7.26
N PHE A 91 1.51 -6.96 6.47
CA PHE A 91 1.88 -5.61 6.89
C PHE A 91 1.10 -5.17 8.15
N TRP A 92 -0.23 -5.27 8.13
CA TRP A 92 -1.06 -4.85 9.27
C TRP A 92 -0.85 -5.73 10.50
N GLY A 93 -0.68 -7.05 10.32
CA GLY A 93 -0.34 -7.96 11.40
C GLY A 93 1.02 -7.62 12.04
N ALA A 94 2.04 -7.33 11.23
CA ALA A 94 3.35 -6.91 11.71
C ALA A 94 3.27 -5.57 12.46
N ALA A 95 2.53 -4.59 11.93
CA ALA A 95 2.35 -3.29 12.58
C ALA A 95 1.62 -3.42 13.93
N ALA A 96 0.61 -4.28 14.03
CA ALA A 96 -0.10 -4.54 15.27
C ALA A 96 0.78 -5.20 16.36
N ALA A 97 1.78 -6.00 15.95
CA ALA A 97 2.67 -6.70 16.86
C ALA A 97 3.98 -5.94 17.18
N GLN A 98 4.34 -4.92 16.41
CA GLN A 98 5.65 -4.26 16.48
C GLN A 98 5.85 -3.46 17.79
N PRO A 99 6.83 -3.81 18.65
CA PRO A 99 7.07 -3.11 19.91
C PRO A 99 7.24 -1.59 19.81
N LEU A 100 7.87 -1.09 18.74
CA LEU A 100 8.15 0.34 18.54
C LEU A 100 6.92 1.20 18.18
N ILE A 101 5.78 0.58 17.85
CA ILE A 101 4.54 1.29 17.49
C ILE A 101 3.70 1.54 18.75
N SER A 102 3.07 2.71 18.82
CA SER A 102 2.20 3.10 19.94
C SER A 102 1.01 2.16 20.08
N ASN A 103 0.50 1.98 21.30
CA ASN A 103 -0.65 1.10 21.54
C ASN A 103 -1.91 1.53 20.78
N GLY A 104 -2.14 2.85 20.63
CA GLY A 104 -3.25 3.37 19.84
C GLY A 104 -3.15 2.95 18.37
N PHE A 105 -1.97 3.08 17.77
CA PHE A 105 -1.79 2.69 16.38
C PHE A 105 -1.80 1.17 16.17
N LYS A 106 -1.34 0.39 17.16
CA LYS A 106 -1.49 -1.08 17.14
C LYS A 106 -2.95 -1.51 17.08
N ALA A 107 -3.83 -0.83 17.83
CA ALA A 107 -5.27 -1.11 17.78
C ALA A 107 -5.85 -0.81 16.39
N ILE A 108 -5.47 0.32 15.78
CA ILE A 108 -5.84 0.67 14.40
C ILE A 108 -5.36 -0.41 13.41
N ALA A 109 -4.10 -0.83 13.51
CA ALA A 109 -3.53 -1.86 12.65
C ALA A 109 -4.26 -3.20 12.79
N ALA A 110 -4.61 -3.61 14.01
CA ALA A 110 -5.37 -4.82 14.27
C ALA A 110 -6.79 -4.76 13.68
N GLN A 111 -7.46 -3.60 13.77
CA GLN A 111 -8.77 -3.36 13.15
C GLN A 111 -8.67 -3.44 11.61
N ASN A 112 -7.66 -2.82 11.01
CA ASN A 112 -7.46 -2.87 9.57
C ASN A 112 -7.19 -4.30 9.07
N LEU A 113 -6.45 -5.10 9.84
CA LEU A 113 -6.26 -6.52 9.54
C LEU A 113 -7.59 -7.27 9.53
N GLN A 114 -8.45 -7.06 10.52
CA GLN A 114 -9.78 -7.69 10.58
C GLN A 114 -10.65 -7.30 9.39
N VAL A 115 -10.59 -6.01 9.00
CA VAL A 115 -11.27 -5.50 7.80
C VAL A 115 -10.80 -6.28 6.55
N LEU A 116 -9.49 -6.45 6.34
CA LEU A 116 -8.98 -7.22 5.20
C LEU A 116 -9.35 -8.71 5.22
N GLN A 117 -9.53 -9.31 6.40
CA GLN A 117 -9.97 -10.70 6.54
C GLN A 117 -11.46 -10.90 6.26
N SER A 118 -12.25 -9.82 6.26
CA SER A 118 -13.72 -9.86 6.16
C SER A 118 -14.28 -9.71 4.73
N PHE A 119 -13.43 -9.39 3.76
CA PHE A 119 -13.73 -9.43 2.32
C PHE A 119 -12.86 -10.48 1.64
#